data_AF-A0A4S1FWD8-F1
#
_entry.id   AF-A0A4S1FWD8-F1
#
_cell.length_a   1.000
_cell.length_b   1.000
_cell.length_c   1.000
_cell.angle_alpha   90.00
_cell.angle_beta   90.00
_cell.angle_gamma   90.00
#
_symmetry.space_group_name_H-M   'P 1'
#
loop_
_entity.id
_entity.type
_entity.pdbx_description
1 polymer ?
#
loop_
_entity_poly.entity_id
_entity_poly.type
_entity_poly.pdbx_seq_one_letter_code
_entity_poly.pdbx_strand_id
1 'polypeptide(L)'
;MKHQTVDQLNAVADVHAEATSLFATRAQRLERWAKLLEQNLDRRLVALTGTEYTAPDLRDKMRCAGSPIDVAFEDPIFRAQGLADDTYGEARRFFELSDWQLHEIVCHCHVGASLPARWTASRVRAAISPGSGVFAWLRALFIH
;
A
#
# COMPACT_ATOMS: atom_id res chain seq x y z
N MET A 1 21.24 -36.19 19.75
CA MET A 1 21.47 -34.78 19.41
C MET A 1 21.36 -34.64 17.89
N LYS A 2 20.36 -33.90 17.39
CA LYS A 2 20.19 -33.64 15.96
C LYS A 2 20.92 -32.34 15.63
N HIS A 3 22.06 -32.41 14.96
CA HIS A 3 22.72 -31.24 14.39
C HIS A 3 21.91 -30.82 13.15
N GLN A 4 20.91 -29.98 13.34
CA GLN A 4 20.38 -29.15 12.24
C GLN A 4 21.53 -28.21 11.84
N THR A 5 22.03 -28.43 10.65
CA THR A 5 23.27 -27.85 10.15
C THR A 5 23.11 -26.36 9.96
N VAL A 6 24.10 -25.60 10.43
CA VAL A 6 24.22 -24.15 10.27
C VAL A 6 24.01 -23.71 8.80
N ASP A 7 24.29 -24.58 7.83
CA ASP A 7 24.02 -24.35 6.40
C ASP A 7 22.53 -24.16 6.05
N GLN A 8 21.60 -24.84 6.73
CA GLN A 8 20.17 -24.62 6.50
C GLN A 8 19.70 -23.27 7.04
N LEU A 9 20.32 -22.77 8.11
CA LEU A 9 20.05 -21.45 8.66
C LEU A 9 20.63 -20.34 7.77
N ASN A 10 21.83 -20.55 7.22
CA ASN A 10 22.45 -19.61 6.28
C ASN A 10 21.67 -19.49 4.98
N ALA A 11 21.20 -20.61 4.39
CA ALA A 11 20.41 -20.56 3.17
C ALA A 11 19.06 -19.83 3.35
N VAL A 12 18.42 -19.99 4.51
CA VAL A 12 17.19 -19.24 4.84
C VAL A 12 17.50 -17.76 5.07
N ALA A 13 18.61 -17.44 5.75
CA ALA A 13 19.04 -16.07 5.97
C ALA A 13 19.39 -15.33 4.66
N ASP A 14 20.02 -16.01 3.70
CA ASP A 14 20.40 -15.43 2.40
C ASP A 14 19.17 -15.12 1.55
N VAL A 15 18.19 -16.02 1.49
CA VAL A 15 16.90 -15.79 0.81
C VAL A 15 16.13 -14.62 1.44
N HIS A 16 16.18 -14.47 2.77
CA HIS A 16 15.58 -13.31 3.43
C HIS A 16 16.34 -12.01 3.16
N ALA A 17 17.67 -12.04 3.05
CA ALA A 17 18.48 -10.87 2.71
C ALA A 17 18.22 -10.41 1.26
N GLU A 18 18.14 -11.35 0.30
CA GLU A 18 17.78 -11.06 -1.09
C GLU A 18 16.34 -10.55 -1.21
N ALA A 19 15.38 -11.13 -0.48
CA ALA A 19 13.99 -10.65 -0.45
C ALA A 19 13.85 -9.26 0.17
N THR A 20 14.66 -8.94 1.18
CA THR A 20 14.74 -7.59 1.78
C THR A 20 15.37 -6.59 0.82
N SER A 21 16.27 -7.05 -0.06
CA SER A 21 16.89 -6.27 -1.13
C SER A 21 15.94 -5.98 -2.31
N LEU A 22 14.81 -6.69 -2.47
CA LEU A 22 14.00 -6.60 -3.70
C LEU A 22 13.40 -5.20 -3.93
N PHE A 23 13.01 -4.48 -2.87
CA PHE A 23 12.41 -3.14 -2.97
C PHE A 23 13.01 -2.16 -1.96
N ALA A 24 14.31 -1.88 -2.14
CA ALA A 24 15.08 -0.99 -1.26
C ALA A 24 14.54 0.45 -1.16
N THR A 25 13.71 0.89 -2.11
CA THR A 25 13.18 2.27 -2.15
C THR A 25 11.66 2.31 -2.04
N ARG A 26 11.14 3.41 -1.49
CA ARG A 26 9.71 3.76 -1.48
C ARG A 26 9.06 3.62 -2.86
N ALA A 27 9.72 4.13 -3.91
CA ALA A 27 9.22 4.09 -5.28
C ALA A 27 9.04 2.65 -5.79
N GLN A 28 9.99 1.76 -5.49
CA GLN A 28 9.92 0.34 -5.86
C GLN A 28 8.78 -0.37 -5.12
N ARG A 29 8.57 -0.09 -3.83
CA ARG A 29 7.43 -0.65 -3.07
C ARG A 29 6.09 -0.21 -3.67
N LEU A 30 5.94 1.07 -4.00
CA LEU A 30 4.73 1.57 -4.64
C LEU A 30 4.53 0.99 -6.05
N GLU A 31 5.59 0.86 -6.86
CA GLU A 31 5.47 0.24 -8.19
C GLU A 31 5.08 -1.23 -8.09
N ARG A 32 5.60 -1.98 -7.11
CA ARG A 32 5.16 -3.36 -6.85
C ARG A 32 3.69 -3.41 -6.45
N TRP A 33 3.24 -2.51 -5.58
CA TRP A 33 1.85 -2.46 -5.16
C TRP A 33 0.91 -2.15 -6.34
N ALA A 34 1.29 -1.20 -7.21
CA ALA A 34 0.56 -0.94 -8.45
C ALA A 34 0.45 -2.20 -9.32
N LYS A 35 1.55 -2.94 -9.51
CA LYS A 35 1.55 -4.20 -10.28
C LYS A 35 0.65 -5.29 -9.68
N LEU A 36 0.56 -5.38 -8.35
CA LEU A 36 -0.35 -6.31 -7.67
C LEU A 36 -1.82 -5.99 -8.00
N LEU A 37 -2.18 -4.71 -7.93
CA LEU A 37 -3.52 -4.23 -8.27
C LEU A 37 -3.85 -4.47 -9.75
N GLU A 38 -2.87 -4.42 -10.64
CA GLU A 38 -3.03 -4.64 -12.07
C GLU A 38 -3.20 -6.11 -12.48
N GLN A 39 -2.93 -7.06 -11.58
CA GLN A 39 -3.16 -8.48 -11.86
C GLN A 39 -4.63 -8.77 -12.21
N ASN A 40 -5.55 -7.96 -11.68
CA ASN A 40 -6.95 -7.99 -12.07
C ASN A 40 -7.54 -6.56 -12.06
N LEU A 41 -7.39 -5.87 -13.20
CA LEU A 41 -7.80 -4.47 -13.39
C LEU A 41 -9.27 -4.19 -13.07
N ASP A 42 -10.14 -5.19 -13.24
CA ASP A 42 -11.59 -5.08 -13.07
C ASP A 42 -12.08 -5.52 -11.69
N ARG A 43 -11.19 -6.05 -10.84
CA ARG A 43 -11.51 -6.35 -9.43
C ARG A 43 -12.02 -5.08 -8.75
N ARG A 44 -13.18 -5.19 -8.10
CA ARG A 44 -13.67 -4.15 -7.19
C ARG A 44 -13.06 -4.35 -5.81
N LEU A 45 -12.41 -3.33 -5.31
CA LEU A 45 -11.79 -3.28 -3.99
C LEU A 45 -12.67 -2.47 -3.05
N VAL A 46 -12.77 -2.88 -1.78
CA VAL A 46 -13.57 -2.18 -0.78
C VAL A 46 -12.89 -0.87 -0.41
N ALA A 47 -13.64 0.23 -0.44
CA ALA A 47 -13.13 1.55 -0.09
C ALA A 47 -13.07 1.73 1.43
N LEU A 48 -12.01 2.38 1.93
CA LEU A 48 -11.95 2.89 3.30
C LEU A 48 -12.53 4.30 3.30
N THR A 49 -13.85 4.40 3.44
CA THR A 49 -14.58 5.69 3.42
C THR A 49 -14.40 6.48 4.71
N GLY A 50 -14.42 7.81 4.62
CA GLY A 50 -14.38 8.70 5.78
C GLY A 50 -13.00 8.84 6.43
N THR A 51 -11.93 8.38 5.77
CA THR A 51 -10.56 8.55 6.25
C THR A 51 -10.18 10.04 6.38
N GLU A 52 -10.79 10.93 5.60
CA GLU A 52 -10.58 12.38 5.63
C GLU A 52 -11.19 13.09 6.87
N TYR A 53 -12.22 12.51 7.50
CA TYR A 53 -12.90 13.11 8.67
C TYR A 53 -12.69 12.32 9.97
N THR A 54 -12.14 11.11 9.86
CA THR A 54 -11.87 10.25 11.02
C THR A 54 -10.67 10.77 11.81
N ALA A 55 -10.81 10.84 13.13
CA ALA A 55 -9.73 11.25 14.04
C ALA A 55 -8.48 10.36 13.85
N PRO A 56 -7.25 10.92 13.93
CA PRO A 56 -6.02 10.20 13.58
C PRO A 56 -5.87 8.82 14.23
N ASP A 57 -6.11 8.71 15.55
CA ASP A 57 -5.94 7.45 16.29
C ASP A 57 -6.94 6.35 15.86
N LEU A 58 -8.13 6.76 15.40
CA LEU A 58 -9.13 5.83 14.88
C LEU A 58 -8.84 5.52 13.40
N ARG A 59 -8.41 6.52 12.64
CA ARG A 59 -8.02 6.38 11.23
C ARG A 59 -6.89 5.38 11.08
N ASP A 60 -5.85 5.48 11.89
CA ASP A 60 -4.70 4.57 11.83
C ASP A 60 -5.10 3.10 12.08
N LYS A 61 -6.21 2.85 12.77
CA LYS A 61 -6.75 1.50 13.04
C LYS A 61 -7.72 1.00 11.97
N MET A 62 -8.12 1.84 11.02
CA MET A 62 -9.05 1.46 9.97
C MET A 62 -8.43 0.36 9.11
N ARG A 63 -9.21 -0.68 8.83
CA ARG A 63 -8.86 -1.79 7.94
C ARG A 63 -10.13 -2.39 7.36
N CYS A 64 -10.02 -2.99 6.19
CA CYS A 64 -11.14 -3.69 5.57
C CYS A 64 -10.62 -4.79 4.65
N ALA A 65 -11.21 -5.98 4.75
CA ALA A 65 -10.90 -7.09 3.85
C ALA A 65 -11.29 -6.73 2.41
N GLY A 66 -10.48 -7.15 1.44
CA GLY A 66 -10.64 -6.82 0.03
C GLY A 66 -10.37 -5.35 -0.31
N SER A 67 -9.75 -4.59 0.59
CA SER A 67 -9.31 -3.21 0.33
C SER A 67 -8.00 -3.17 -0.47
N PRO A 68 -7.60 -2.00 -1.00
CA PRO A 68 -6.28 -1.83 -1.58
C PRO A 68 -5.12 -2.20 -0.65
N ILE A 69 -5.26 -1.94 0.65
CA ILE A 69 -4.22 -2.25 1.64
C ILE A 69 -4.13 -3.76 1.85
N ASP A 70 -5.28 -4.45 1.89
CA ASP A 70 -5.34 -5.90 2.01
C ASP A 70 -4.60 -6.59 0.84
N VAL A 71 -4.74 -6.07 -0.39
CA VAL A 71 -3.98 -6.56 -1.56
C VAL A 71 -2.47 -6.41 -1.38
N ALA A 72 -2.00 -5.33 -0.74
CA ALA A 72 -0.58 -5.20 -0.40
C ALA A 72 -0.19 -6.20 0.68
N PHE A 73 -0.99 -6.35 1.73
CA PHE A 73 -0.69 -7.26 2.84
C PHE A 73 -0.68 -8.74 2.43
N GLU A 74 -1.48 -9.14 1.44
CA GLU A 74 -1.46 -10.48 0.86
C GLU A 74 -0.10 -10.82 0.20
N ASP A 75 0.69 -9.83 -0.23
CA ASP A 75 1.99 -10.05 -0.83
C ASP A 75 3.04 -10.51 0.21
N PRO A 76 3.63 -11.71 0.04
CA PRO A 76 4.58 -12.24 1.01
C PRO A 76 5.90 -11.46 1.06
N ILE A 77 6.28 -10.75 -0.01
CA ILE A 77 7.51 -9.96 -0.04
C ILE A 77 7.33 -8.71 0.82
N PHE A 78 6.19 -8.02 0.75
CA PHE A 78 5.90 -6.89 1.63
C PHE A 78 5.87 -7.28 3.11
N ARG A 79 5.26 -8.43 3.44
CA ARG A 79 5.28 -8.94 4.82
C ARG A 79 6.70 -9.28 5.28
N ALA A 80 7.51 -9.91 4.43
CA ALA A 80 8.92 -10.18 4.73
C ALA A 80 9.75 -8.90 4.90
N GLN A 81 9.39 -7.82 4.21
CA GLN A 81 10.02 -6.50 4.32
C GLN A 81 9.49 -5.65 5.49
N GLY A 82 8.54 -6.17 6.28
CA GLY A 82 8.07 -5.53 7.50
C GLY A 82 6.76 -4.75 7.38
N LEU A 83 5.90 -5.07 6.40
CA LEU A 83 4.47 -4.71 6.45
C LEU A 83 3.76 -5.64 7.44
N ALA A 84 3.45 -5.12 8.63
CA ALA A 84 3.02 -5.92 9.78
C ALA A 84 1.55 -6.35 9.72
N ASP A 85 0.69 -5.49 9.20
CA ASP A 85 -0.75 -5.71 9.02
C ASP A 85 -1.31 -4.86 7.85
N ASP A 86 -2.62 -4.96 7.63
CA ASP A 86 -3.42 -4.27 6.62
C ASP A 86 -4.13 -3.00 7.16
N THR A 87 -3.67 -2.44 8.28
CA THR A 87 -4.23 -1.19 8.80
C THR A 87 -3.78 0.02 7.99
N TYR A 88 -4.60 1.06 8.03
CA TYR A 88 -4.30 2.35 7.41
C TYR A 88 -2.98 2.93 7.94
N GLY A 89 -2.78 2.92 9.26
CA GLY A 89 -1.57 3.47 9.88
C GLY A 89 -0.32 2.70 9.47
N GLU A 90 -0.42 1.38 9.39
CA GLU A 90 0.69 0.52 8.99
C GLU A 90 1.03 0.69 7.49
N ALA A 91 0.03 0.75 6.62
CA ALA A 91 0.23 1.07 5.21
C ALA A 91 0.89 2.45 5.03
N ARG A 92 0.44 3.45 5.79
CA ARG A 92 1.01 4.81 5.79
C ARG A 92 2.50 4.80 6.15
N ARG A 93 2.85 4.08 7.23
CA ARG A 93 4.23 3.91 7.70
C ARG A 93 5.09 3.16 6.68
N PHE A 94 4.65 1.99 6.22
CA PHE A 94 5.44 1.11 5.37
C PHE A 94 5.69 1.68 3.97
N PHE A 95 4.67 2.29 3.36
CA PHE A 95 4.78 2.91 2.04
C PHE A 95 5.24 4.38 2.08
N GLU A 96 5.50 4.91 3.29
CA GLU A 96 5.93 6.31 3.49
C GLU A 96 5.00 7.28 2.76
N LEU A 97 3.69 7.11 2.98
CA LEU A 97 2.65 7.92 2.37
C LEU A 97 2.20 9.03 3.33
N SER A 98 1.81 10.17 2.80
CA SER A 98 1.02 11.12 3.57
C SER A 98 -0.42 10.61 3.71
N ASP A 99 -1.15 11.13 4.71
CA ASP A 99 -2.59 10.84 4.84
C ASP A 99 -3.36 11.14 3.55
N TRP A 100 -3.02 12.25 2.89
CA TRP A 100 -3.67 12.64 1.65
C TRP A 100 -3.39 11.66 0.51
N GLN A 101 -2.14 11.21 0.34
CA GLN A 101 -1.80 10.20 -0.67
C GLN A 101 -2.50 8.86 -0.41
N LEU A 102 -2.51 8.41 0.85
CA LEU A 102 -3.15 7.15 1.18
C LEU A 102 -4.67 7.22 1.03
N HIS A 103 -5.29 8.33 1.45
CA HIS A 103 -6.71 8.61 1.20
C HIS A 103 -7.05 8.51 -0.30
N GLU A 104 -6.27 9.15 -1.18
CA GLU A 104 -6.48 9.08 -2.63
C GLU A 104 -6.35 7.65 -3.20
N ILE A 105 -5.64 6.75 -2.52
CA ILE A 105 -5.48 5.35 -2.94
C ILE A 105 -6.65 4.49 -2.44
N VAL A 106 -7.04 4.65 -1.16
CA VAL A 106 -7.96 3.71 -0.48
C VAL A 106 -9.42 4.15 -0.53
N CYS A 107 -9.69 5.39 -0.91
CA CYS A 107 -11.02 5.97 -0.92
C CYS A 107 -11.35 6.56 -2.28
N HIS A 108 -12.61 6.38 -2.70
CA HIS A 108 -13.18 7.11 -3.83
C HIS A 108 -14.48 7.77 -3.39
N CYS A 109 -14.37 8.93 -2.72
CA CYS A 109 -15.46 9.60 -2.00
C CYS A 109 -16.73 9.87 -2.84
N HIS A 110 -16.62 9.87 -4.18
CA HIS A 110 -17.73 10.18 -5.09
C HIS A 110 -18.31 8.98 -5.87
N VAL A 111 -17.77 7.76 -5.73
CA VAL A 111 -18.16 6.60 -6.57
C VAL A 111 -18.70 5.41 -5.75
N GLY A 112 -18.64 5.51 -4.41
CA GLY A 112 -19.34 4.61 -3.50
C GLY A 112 -18.42 3.66 -2.71
N ALA A 113 -18.99 2.57 -2.21
CA ALA A 113 -18.34 1.66 -1.26
C ALA A 113 -17.17 0.83 -1.83
N SER A 114 -16.88 0.94 -3.12
CA SER A 114 -15.81 0.18 -3.78
C SER A 114 -15.20 0.95 -4.95
N LEU A 115 -13.95 0.66 -5.25
CA LEU A 115 -13.18 1.27 -6.33
C LEU A 115 -12.55 0.19 -7.24
N PRO A 116 -12.39 0.45 -8.54
CA PRO A 116 -11.76 -0.52 -9.44
C PRO A 116 -10.24 -0.56 -9.21
N ALA A 117 -9.65 -1.76 -9.28
CA ALA A 117 -8.22 -1.95 -9.04
C ALA A 117 -7.35 -1.12 -10.01
N ARG A 118 -7.74 -0.98 -11.28
CA ARG A 118 -7.06 -0.10 -12.25
C ARG A 118 -6.95 1.37 -11.79
N TRP A 119 -7.96 1.90 -11.12
CA TRP A 119 -7.95 3.27 -10.62
C TRP A 119 -7.02 3.38 -9.43
N THR A 120 -7.08 2.40 -8.53
CA THR A 120 -6.19 2.28 -7.37
C THR A 120 -4.73 2.24 -7.80
N ALA A 121 -4.38 1.41 -8.79
CA ALA A 121 -3.03 1.30 -9.32
C ALA A 121 -2.51 2.64 -9.87
N SER A 122 -3.36 3.38 -10.58
CA SER A 122 -3.04 4.72 -11.07
C SER A 122 -2.71 5.70 -9.94
N ARG A 123 -3.50 5.67 -8.85
CA ARG A 123 -3.27 6.49 -7.65
C ARG A 123 -1.99 6.13 -6.91
N VAL A 124 -1.69 4.84 -6.79
CA VAL A 124 -0.43 4.36 -6.22
C VAL A 124 0.76 4.90 -7.01
N ARG A 125 0.71 4.87 -8.35
CA ARG A 125 1.77 5.43 -9.19
C ARG A 125 1.86 6.95 -9.12
N ALA A 126 0.73 7.64 -9.02
CA ALA A 126 0.72 9.09 -8.83
C ALA A 126 1.47 9.52 -7.55
N ALA A 127 1.50 8.66 -6.51
CA ALA A 127 2.24 8.88 -5.29
C ALA A 127 3.76 8.64 -5.40
N ILE A 128 4.28 8.08 -6.50
CA ILE A 128 5.72 7.84 -6.71
C ILE A 128 6.47 9.16 -6.95
N SER A 129 5.87 10.10 -7.69
CA SER A 129 6.51 11.37 -8.06
C SER A 129 6.00 12.53 -7.20
N PRO A 130 6.86 13.30 -6.50
CA PRO A 130 6.42 14.45 -5.68
C PRO A 130 5.86 15.63 -6.50
N GLY A 131 6.18 15.71 -7.80
CA GLY A 131 5.79 16.83 -8.66
C GLY A 131 4.31 16.88 -9.09
N SER A 132 3.55 15.79 -8.90
CA SER A 132 2.11 15.73 -9.19
C SER A 132 1.24 16.24 -8.04
N GLY A 133 1.73 16.21 -6.80
CA GLY A 133 0.98 16.62 -5.61
C GLY A 133 0.68 18.12 -5.57
N VAL A 134 1.61 18.95 -6.04
CA VAL A 134 1.41 20.42 -6.10
C VAL A 134 0.37 20.79 -7.17
N PHE A 135 0.39 20.10 -8.32
CA PHE A 135 -0.61 20.29 -9.38
C PHE A 135 -1.98 19.66 -9.04
N ALA A 136 -2.02 18.58 -8.27
CA ALA A 136 -3.27 18.00 -7.77
C ALA A 136 -3.88 18.83 -6.64
N TRP A 137 -3.07 19.39 -5.73
CA TRP A 137 -3.49 20.39 -4.75
C TRP A 137 -4.04 21.66 -5.41
N LEU A 138 -3.37 22.16 -6.45
CA LEU A 138 -3.88 23.27 -7.26
C LEU A 138 -5.22 22.93 -7.95
N ARG A 139 -5.41 21.70 -8.47
CA ARG A 139 -6.71 21.29 -9.04
C ARG A 139 -7.83 21.19 -8.01
N ALA A 140 -7.54 20.78 -6.78
CA ALA A 140 -8.52 20.71 -5.70
C ALA A 140 -9.04 22.09 -5.26
N LEU A 141 -8.25 23.15 -5.46
CA LEU A 141 -8.66 24.53 -5.19
C LEU A 141 -9.58 25.15 -6.26
N PHE A 142 -9.71 24.52 -7.43
CA PHE A 142 -10.51 25.01 -8.55
C PHE A 142 -11.77 24.19 -8.84
N ILE A 143 -12.10 23.20 -7.99
CA ILE A 143 -13.38 22.49 -8.05
C ILE A 143 -14.23 23.02 -6.88
N HIS A 144 -14.98 24.09 -7.15
CA HIS A 144 -16.08 24.60 -6.34
C HIS A 144 -17.36 24.57 -7.16
#